data_AF-A0A7J9VVN1-F1
#
_entry.id   AF-A0A7J9VVN1-F1
#
_cell.length_a   1.000
_cell.length_b   1.000
_cell.length_c   1.000
_cell.angle_alpha   90.00
_cell.angle_beta   90.00
_cell.angle_gamma   90.00
#
_symmetry.space_group_name_H-M   'P 1'
#
loop_
_entity.id
_entity.type
_entity.pdbx_description
1 polymer ?
#
loop_
_entity_poly.entity_id
_entity_poly.type
_entity_poly.pdbx_seq_one_letter_code
_entity_poly.pdbx_strand_id
1 'polypeptide(L)' 'ADIVRRLESYGDDRAAVRAAGIELATGLCDELLAGGAPGLHFYTLNRSKATREIFANLSVHA' A
#
# COMPACT_ATOMS: atom_id res chain seq x y z
N ALA A 1 1.01 -8.74 14.00
CA ALA A 1 0.17 -8.16 15.05
C ALA A 1 0.18 -6.62 15.01
N ASP A 2 1.26 -5.99 14.56
CA ASP A 2 1.40 -4.53 14.65
C ASP A 2 0.61 -3.75 13.61
N ILE A 3 0.45 -4.28 12.38
CA ILE A 3 -0.38 -3.64 11.33
C ILE A 3 -1.84 -3.56 11.76
N VAL A 4 -2.41 -4.63 12.32
CA VAL A 4 -3.81 -4.67 12.77
C VAL A 4 -4.04 -3.60 13.83
N ARG A 5 -3.20 -3.56 14.88
CA ARG A 5 -3.30 -2.53 15.92
C ARG A 5 -3.14 -1.11 15.37
N ARG A 6 -2.21 -0.88 14.43
CA ARG A 6 -2.03 0.43 13.78
C ARG A 6 -3.29 0.85 13.04
N LEU A 7 -3.90 -0.04 12.25
CA LEU A 7 -5.11 0.29 11.49
C LEU A 7 -6.34 0.47 12.40
N GLU A 8 -6.49 -0.36 13.43
CA GLU A 8 -7.59 -0.23 14.41
C GLU A 8 -7.51 1.08 15.22
N SER A 9 -6.31 1.61 15.47
CA SER A 9 -6.12 2.86 16.21
C SER A 9 -6.75 4.10 15.54
N TYR A 10 -7.03 4.03 14.24
CA TYR A 10 -7.72 5.09 13.51
C TYR A 10 -9.25 5.05 13.64
N GLY A 11 -9.81 3.99 14.26
CA GLY A 11 -11.25 3.83 14.49
C GLY A 11 -12.06 3.96 13.20
N ASP A 12 -13.07 4.85 13.22
CA ASP A 12 -13.98 5.08 12.08
C ASP A 12 -13.43 6.06 11.02
N ASP A 13 -12.21 6.59 11.20
CA ASP A 13 -11.59 7.47 10.21
C ASP A 13 -11.10 6.65 9.01
N ARG A 14 -12.02 6.41 8.08
CA ARG A 14 -11.75 5.67 6.84
C ARG A 14 -10.68 6.36 5.97
N ALA A 15 -10.53 7.68 6.07
CA ALA A 15 -9.52 8.39 5.29
C ALA A 15 -8.13 8.12 5.87
N ALA A 16 -7.97 8.17 7.19
CA ALA A 16 -6.74 7.83 7.89
C ALA A 16 -6.36 6.35 7.71
N VAL A 17 -7.32 5.43 7.85
CA VAL A 17 -7.09 3.99 7.58
C VAL A 17 -6.59 3.77 6.15
N ARG A 18 -7.22 4.43 5.16
CA ARG A 18 -6.79 4.33 3.76
C ARG A 18 -5.38 4.88 3.56
N ALA A 19 -5.08 6.05 4.12
CA ALA A 19 -3.76 6.67 4.00
C ALA A 19 -2.66 5.79 4.60
N ALA A 20 -2.87 5.27 5.82
CA ALA A 20 -1.94 4.36 6.48
C ALA A 20 -1.75 3.05 5.69
N GLY A 21 -2.83 2.49 5.14
CA GLY A 21 -2.74 1.31 4.29
C GLY A 21 -1.94 1.53 3.00
N ILE A 22 -2.07 2.72 2.37
CA ILE A 22 -1.31 3.09 1.17
C ILE A 22 0.18 3.24 1.51
N GLU A 23 0.52 3.92 2.60
CA GLU A 23 1.90 4.08 3.06
C GLU A 23 2.56 2.71 3.32
N LEU A 24 1.90 1.85 4.10
CA LEU A 24 2.39 0.50 4.41
C LEU A 24 2.58 -0.36 3.16
N ALA A 25 1.59 -0.34 2.25
CA ALA A 25 1.68 -1.12 1.02
C ALA A 25 2.76 -0.59 0.06
N THR A 26 2.97 0.73 0.02
CA THR A 26 4.05 1.35 -0.76
C THR A 26 5.41 0.88 -0.25
N GLY A 27 5.66 0.98 1.06
CA GLY A 27 6.92 0.52 1.66
C GLY A 27 7.20 -0.97 1.41
N LEU A 28 6.19 -1.84 1.56
CA LEU A 28 6.33 -3.26 1.23
C LEU A 28 6.66 -3.48 -0.25
N CYS A 29 6.01 -2.74 -1.15
CA CYS A 29 6.30 -2.83 -2.58
C CYS A 29 7.74 -2.41 -2.91
N ASP A 30 8.23 -1.32 -2.30
CA ASP A 30 9.63 -0.88 -2.44
C ASP A 30 10.61 -1.94 -1.92
N GLU A 31 10.35 -2.53 -0.75
CA GLU A 31 11.18 -3.60 -0.18
C GLU A 31 11.24 -4.83 -1.10
N LEU A 32 10.11 -5.24 -1.68
CA LEU A 32 10.04 -6.38 -2.59
C LEU A 32 10.81 -6.11 -3.89
N LEU A 33 10.66 -4.92 -4.48
CA LEU A 33 11.37 -4.53 -5.69
C LEU A 33 12.88 -4.40 -5.44
N ALA A 34 13.27 -3.76 -4.33
CA ALA A 34 14.67 -3.69 -3.91
C ALA A 34 15.27 -5.09 -3.64
N GLY A 35 14.45 -6.03 -3.18
CA GLY A 35 14.79 -7.44 -3.04
C GLY A 35 14.89 -8.23 -4.35
N GLY A 36 14.68 -7.60 -5.51
CA GLY A 36 14.82 -8.24 -6.82
C GLY A 36 13.57 -8.94 -7.33
N ALA A 37 12.39 -8.68 -6.76
CA ALA A 37 11.14 -9.18 -7.32
C ALA A 37 10.97 -8.67 -8.77
N PRO A 38 10.56 -9.53 -9.73
CA PRO A 38 10.46 -9.15 -11.13
C PRO A 38 9.27 -8.22 -11.43
N GLY A 39 8.36 -8.04 -10.47
CA GLY A 39 7.19 -7.19 -10.61
C GLY A 39 6.21 -7.36 -9.44
N LEU A 40 5.12 -6.60 -9.48
CA LEU A 40 4.09 -6.56 -8.44
C LEU A 40 2.72 -6.88 -9.04
N HIS A 41 1.92 -7.68 -8.33
CA HIS A 41 0.53 -7.97 -8.69
C HIS A 41 -0.41 -7.45 -7.59
N PHE A 42 -1.39 -6.63 -7.97
CA PHE A 42 -2.30 -5.99 -7.03
C PHE A 42 -3.70 -6.60 -7.08
N TYR A 43 -4.19 -7.04 -5.92
CA TYR A 43 -5.63 -7.32 -5.74
C TYR A 43 -6.37 -6.00 -5.49
N THR A 44 -7.05 -5.50 -6.53
CA THR A 44 -7.75 -4.21 -6.46
C THR A 44 -9.13 -4.29 -5.82
N LEU A 45 -9.71 -5.49 -5.69
CA LEU A 45 -11.09 -5.70 -5.23
C LEU A 45 -12.11 -4.81 -5.98
N ASN A 46 -11.95 -4.70 -7.31
CA ASN A 46 -12.73 -3.81 -8.19
C ASN A 46 -12.62 -2.31 -7.85
N ARG A 47 -11.58 -1.90 -7.12
CA ARG A 47 -11.33 -0.50 -6.70
C ARG A 47 -9.89 -0.10 -7.02
N SER A 48 -9.70 0.80 -7.98
CA SER A 48 -8.35 1.15 -8.46
C SER A 48 -7.66 2.28 -7.69
N LYS A 49 -8.39 3.12 -6.93
CA LYS A 49 -7.84 4.37 -6.38
C LYS A 49 -6.62 4.15 -5.47
N ALA A 50 -6.69 3.19 -4.55
CA ALA A 50 -5.56 2.90 -3.65
C ALA A 50 -4.36 2.32 -4.42
N THR A 51 -4.60 1.34 -5.30
CA THR A 51 -3.55 0.74 -6.13
C THR A 51 -2.83 1.76 -7.02
N ARG A 52 -3.58 2.70 -7.62
CA ARG A 52 -2.98 3.78 -8.44
C ARG A 52 -2.12 4.72 -7.62
N GLU A 53 -2.52 5.03 -6.39
CA GLU A 53 -1.76 5.88 -5.49
C GLU A 53 -0.47 5.20 -5.03
N ILE A 54 -0.56 3.91 -4.67
CA ILE A 54 0.63 3.08 -4.37
C ILE A 54 1.57 3.07 -5.58
N PHE A 55 1.07 2.75 -6.78
CA PHE A 55 1.89 2.71 -7.98
C PHE A 55 2.54 4.07 -8.31
N ALA A 56 1.83 5.18 -8.11
CA ALA A 56 2.38 6.52 -8.34
C ALA A 56 3.46 6.92 -7.30
N ASN A 57 3.38 6.39 -6.08
CA ASN A 57 4.40 6.60 -5.06
C ASN A 57 5.68 5.80 -5.34
N LEU A 58 5.56 4.63 -5.96
CA LEU A 58 6.71 3.83 -6.35
C LEU A 58 7.49 4.57 -7.43
N SER A 59 8.78 4.77 -7.19
CA SER A 59 9.71 5.36 -8.18
C SER A 59 10.11 4.33 -9.26
N VAL A 60 9.13 3.57 -9.75
CA VAL A 60 9.30 2.63 -10.85
C VAL A 60 9.17 3.41 -12.16
N HIS A 61 10.32 3.69 -12.78
CA HIS A 61 10.34 4.21 -14.14
C HIS A 61 10.07 3.06 -15.11
N ALA A 62 9.16 3.28 -16.05
CA ALA A 62 8.97 2.40 -17.20
C ALA A 62 10.15 2.55 -18.18
#